data_AF-A0AB33F2X5-F1
#
_entry.id   AF-A0AB33F2X5-F1
#
_cell.length_a   1.000
_cell.length_b   1.000
_cell.length_c   1.000
_cell.angle_alpha   90.00
_cell.angle_beta   90.00
_cell.angle_gamma   90.00
#
_symmetry.space_group_name_H-M   'P 1'
#
loop_
_entity.id
_entity.type
_entity.pdbx_description
1 polymer ?
#
loop_
_entity_poly.entity_id
_entity_poly.type
_entity_poly.pdbx_seq_one_letter_code
_entity_poly.pdbx_strand_id
1 'polypeptide(L)'
;MAARYTLERQYPGRTDIWGVTSQPTSNQREYLKDINSRTRYANEVGADVLISLHTNASATNPNARGTWVLVLNGRPTDYALGQSILCGMKEQIHALPAYADYHVDDTPRESNLYGENAGFPDIKKVVIETGFHSNAADAAALQDPAFITAAMKGVEKGYRLDRDGITCEPFKIKSISNVTFTYGSGVQKTPIAIQGSPRFPVVYKSEVLSCGGTCNPYTKSITDASGLTMDFTCAAGSTTTLSVKLRSTLTDADQVTSSYEHSVTCKK
;
A
#
# COMPACT_ATOMS: atom_id res chain seq x y z
N MET A 1 -0.14 9.41 -25.84
CA MET A 1 -1.20 10.44 -25.85
C MET A 1 -2.32 9.98 -26.77
N ALA A 2 -3.48 9.68 -26.22
CA ALA A 2 -4.63 9.19 -26.99
C ALA A 2 -5.97 9.43 -26.28
N ALA A 3 -5.97 9.98 -25.06
CA ALA A 3 -7.16 10.14 -24.25
C ALA A 3 -8.19 11.00 -24.98
N ARG A 4 -7.75 12.14 -25.52
CA ARG A 4 -8.64 13.04 -26.26
C ARG A 4 -9.30 12.35 -27.45
N TYR A 5 -8.53 11.61 -28.26
CA TYR A 5 -9.06 11.02 -29.50
C TYR A 5 -10.01 9.86 -29.20
N THR A 6 -9.77 9.14 -28.10
CA THR A 6 -10.72 8.15 -27.59
C THR A 6 -12.01 8.83 -27.13
N LEU A 7 -11.90 9.93 -26.39
CA LEU A 7 -13.06 10.69 -25.92
C LEU A 7 -13.81 11.38 -27.07
N GLU A 8 -13.13 11.84 -28.11
CA GLU A 8 -13.73 12.39 -29.32
C GLU A 8 -14.55 11.32 -30.05
N ARG A 9 -14.03 10.09 -30.18
CA ARG A 9 -14.79 8.98 -30.79
C ARG A 9 -15.99 8.56 -29.94
N GLN A 10 -15.85 8.55 -28.61
CA GLN A 10 -16.90 8.11 -27.70
C GLN A 10 -17.96 9.19 -27.46
N TYR A 11 -17.57 10.46 -27.45
CA TYR A 11 -18.41 11.62 -27.18
C TYR A 11 -18.21 12.71 -28.24
N PRO A 12 -18.56 12.47 -29.52
CA PRO A 12 -18.22 13.38 -30.62
C PRO A 12 -18.86 14.77 -30.49
N GLY A 13 -19.99 14.89 -29.79
CA GLY A 13 -20.63 16.18 -29.51
C GLY A 13 -20.06 16.96 -28.32
N ARG A 14 -19.18 16.35 -27.51
CA ARG A 14 -18.70 16.91 -26.23
C ARG A 14 -17.31 17.54 -26.36
N THR A 15 -17.20 18.53 -27.24
CA THR A 15 -15.97 19.32 -27.43
C THR A 15 -15.53 20.05 -26.16
N ASP A 16 -16.45 20.30 -25.24
CA ASP A 16 -16.21 20.82 -23.89
C ASP A 16 -15.39 19.86 -23.00
N ILE A 17 -15.30 18.57 -23.36
CA ILE A 17 -14.46 17.57 -22.71
C ILE A 17 -13.12 17.44 -23.44
N TRP A 18 -13.13 17.08 -24.72
CA TRP A 18 -11.89 16.68 -25.44
C TRP A 18 -11.24 17.80 -26.27
N GLY A 19 -11.93 18.91 -26.49
CA GLY A 19 -11.50 20.01 -27.36
C GLY A 19 -10.85 21.21 -26.66
N VAL A 20 -10.77 21.22 -25.32
CA VAL A 20 -10.43 22.42 -24.55
C VAL A 20 -8.93 22.59 -24.33
N THR A 21 -8.42 23.79 -24.62
CA THR A 21 -7.07 24.26 -24.25
C THR A 21 -7.06 25.77 -24.05
N SER A 22 -6.27 26.27 -23.10
CA SER A 22 -6.03 27.70 -22.91
C SER A 22 -5.06 28.29 -23.94
N GLN A 23 -4.42 27.45 -24.77
CA GLN A 23 -3.43 27.85 -25.76
C GLN A 23 -3.77 27.27 -27.15
N PRO A 24 -4.83 27.75 -27.81
CA PRO A 24 -5.32 27.17 -29.07
C PRO A 24 -4.33 27.29 -30.24
N THR A 25 -3.44 28.29 -30.20
CA THR A 25 -2.43 28.55 -31.25
C THR A 25 -1.07 27.89 -30.97
N SER A 26 -0.89 27.25 -29.82
CA SER A 26 0.38 26.61 -29.44
C SER A 26 0.72 25.41 -30.35
N ASN A 27 2.01 25.17 -30.58
CA ASN A 27 2.48 23.93 -31.21
C ASN A 27 2.20 22.69 -30.33
N GLN A 28 2.01 22.89 -29.03
CA GLN A 28 1.62 21.86 -28.06
C GLN A 28 0.10 21.79 -27.83
N ARG A 29 -0.72 22.50 -28.60
CA ARG A 29 -2.19 22.56 -28.39
C ARG A 29 -2.83 21.16 -28.27
N GLU A 30 -2.33 20.20 -29.04
CA GLU A 30 -2.89 18.85 -29.14
C GLU A 30 -2.57 18.04 -27.88
N TYR A 31 -1.35 18.21 -27.34
CA TYR A 31 -0.90 17.68 -26.06
C TYR A 31 -1.71 18.27 -24.91
N LEU A 32 -1.88 19.60 -24.90
CA LEU A 32 -2.65 20.30 -23.86
C LEU A 32 -4.12 19.87 -23.86
N LYS A 33 -4.74 19.71 -25.03
CA LYS A 33 -6.09 19.15 -25.15
C LYS A 33 -6.15 17.72 -24.59
N ASP A 34 -5.17 16.88 -24.88
CA ASP A 34 -5.12 15.51 -24.34
C ASP A 34 -5.07 15.50 -22.82
N ILE A 35 -4.22 16.30 -22.20
CA ILE A 35 -4.13 16.39 -20.74
C ILE A 35 -5.42 16.96 -20.12
N ASN A 36 -5.90 18.09 -20.63
CA ASN A 36 -7.10 18.74 -20.10
C ASN A 36 -8.35 17.85 -20.21
N SER A 37 -8.42 17.02 -21.25
CA SER A 37 -9.55 16.12 -21.45
C SER A 37 -9.69 15.06 -20.36
N ARG A 38 -8.59 14.68 -19.69
CA ARG A 38 -8.60 13.65 -18.64
C ARG A 38 -9.34 14.14 -17.40
N THR A 39 -9.03 15.34 -16.92
CA THR A 39 -9.70 15.93 -15.75
C THR A 39 -11.16 16.28 -16.04
N ARG A 40 -11.44 16.74 -17.26
CA ARG A 40 -12.81 17.01 -17.72
C ARG A 40 -13.64 15.74 -17.81
N TYR A 41 -13.06 14.65 -18.30
CA TYR A 41 -13.74 13.37 -18.33
C TYR A 41 -13.97 12.80 -16.93
N ALA A 42 -13.00 12.94 -16.02
CA ALA A 42 -13.19 12.57 -14.61
C ALA A 42 -14.39 13.31 -13.99
N ASN A 43 -14.54 14.60 -14.30
CA ASN A 43 -15.70 15.38 -13.88
C ASN A 43 -17.00 14.92 -14.53
N GLU A 44 -16.99 14.60 -15.84
CA GLU A 44 -18.15 14.09 -16.55
C GLU A 44 -18.71 12.80 -15.94
N VAL A 45 -17.84 11.89 -15.54
CA VAL A 45 -18.25 10.61 -14.93
C VAL A 45 -18.52 10.72 -13.42
N GLY A 46 -18.41 11.93 -12.85
CA GLY A 46 -18.62 12.16 -11.42
C GLY A 46 -17.60 11.44 -10.53
N ALA A 47 -16.34 11.34 -10.96
CA ALA A 47 -15.31 10.67 -10.18
C ALA A 47 -14.97 11.45 -8.90
N ASP A 48 -14.88 10.76 -7.76
CA ASP A 48 -14.38 11.35 -6.51
C ASP A 48 -12.88 11.64 -6.56
N VAL A 49 -12.14 10.79 -7.29
CA VAL A 49 -10.68 10.82 -7.38
C VAL A 49 -10.22 10.51 -8.80
N LEU A 50 -9.20 11.23 -9.27
CA LEU A 50 -8.44 10.92 -10.47
C LEU A 50 -6.98 10.60 -10.09
N ILE A 51 -6.56 9.35 -10.33
CA ILE A 51 -5.19 8.90 -10.17
C ILE A 51 -4.57 8.72 -11.55
N SER A 52 -3.60 9.57 -11.90
CA SER A 52 -2.88 9.46 -13.17
C SER A 52 -1.57 8.71 -12.95
N LEU A 53 -1.42 7.53 -13.55
CA LEU A 53 -0.22 6.70 -13.45
C LEU A 53 0.77 7.02 -14.58
N HIS A 54 2.02 7.25 -14.22
CA HIS A 54 3.11 7.57 -15.12
C HIS A 54 4.41 6.85 -14.74
N THR A 55 5.37 6.93 -15.65
CA THR A 55 6.78 6.63 -15.40
C THR A 55 7.58 7.86 -15.80
N ASN A 56 8.63 8.15 -15.05
CA ASN A 56 9.38 9.37 -15.21
C ASN A 56 10.66 9.14 -16.03
N ALA A 57 11.28 10.23 -16.45
CA ALA A 57 12.56 10.25 -17.11
C ALA A 57 13.39 11.43 -16.63
N SER A 58 14.70 11.27 -16.65
CA SER A 58 15.63 12.37 -16.54
C SER A 58 16.71 12.26 -17.60
N ALA A 59 16.77 13.26 -18.48
CA ALA A 59 17.81 13.35 -19.50
C ALA A 59 19.16 13.82 -18.91
N THR A 60 19.14 14.48 -17.76
CA THR A 60 20.33 15.13 -17.16
C THR A 60 20.84 14.41 -15.92
N ASN A 61 20.02 13.55 -15.29
CA ASN A 61 20.42 12.76 -14.13
C ASN A 61 20.04 11.28 -14.34
N PRO A 62 20.95 10.44 -14.86
CA PRO A 62 20.68 9.01 -15.06
C PRO A 62 20.50 8.24 -13.73
N ASN A 63 20.90 8.83 -12.59
CA ASN A 63 20.72 8.25 -11.26
C ASN A 63 19.38 8.65 -10.62
N ALA A 64 18.56 9.50 -11.26
CA ALA A 64 17.22 9.79 -10.79
C ALA A 64 16.40 8.49 -10.78
N ARG A 65 15.80 8.17 -9.64
CA ARG A 65 15.12 6.89 -9.41
C ARG A 65 14.07 7.01 -8.31
N GLY A 66 13.22 6.01 -8.20
CA GLY A 66 12.20 5.86 -7.18
C GLY A 66 10.83 6.36 -7.59
N THR A 67 9.87 6.15 -6.70
CA THR A 67 8.49 6.60 -6.84
C THR A 67 8.29 7.96 -6.19
N TRP A 68 7.52 8.82 -6.84
CA TRP A 68 6.98 10.02 -6.19
C TRP A 68 5.54 10.33 -6.61
N VAL A 69 4.86 11.17 -5.84
CA VAL A 69 3.50 11.66 -6.14
C VAL A 69 3.52 13.17 -6.27
N LEU A 70 2.87 13.68 -7.31
CA LEU A 70 2.70 15.09 -7.62
C LEU A 70 1.25 15.53 -7.41
N VAL A 71 1.09 16.66 -6.73
CA VAL A 71 -0.20 17.31 -6.47
C VAL A 71 -0.13 18.79 -6.87
N LEU A 72 -1.30 19.41 -7.07
CA LEU A 72 -1.37 20.85 -7.33
C LEU A 72 -1.10 21.63 -6.03
N ASN A 73 -0.40 22.76 -6.11
CA ASN A 73 -0.07 23.58 -4.95
C ASN A 73 -1.33 24.02 -4.18
N GLY A 74 -1.26 23.97 -2.84
CA GLY A 74 -2.32 24.49 -1.98
C GLY A 74 -3.59 23.64 -1.97
N ARG A 75 -3.47 22.35 -2.32
CA ARG A 75 -4.57 21.37 -2.32
C ARG A 75 -4.37 20.34 -1.20
N PRO A 76 -4.76 20.65 0.06
CA PRO A 76 -4.50 19.77 1.19
C PRO A 76 -5.17 18.40 1.07
N THR A 77 -6.33 18.31 0.41
CA THR A 77 -7.02 17.03 0.16
C THR A 77 -6.26 16.14 -0.82
N ASP A 78 -5.67 16.74 -1.85
CA ASP A 78 -4.87 16.03 -2.85
C ASP A 78 -3.54 15.58 -2.22
N TYR A 79 -2.95 16.45 -1.40
CA TYR A 79 -1.75 16.14 -0.62
C TYR A 79 -1.98 14.98 0.35
N ALA A 80 -3.08 14.97 1.10
CA ALA A 80 -3.41 13.87 2.01
C ALA A 80 -3.55 12.53 1.27
N LEU A 81 -4.26 12.53 0.12
CA LEU A 81 -4.36 11.35 -0.75
C LEU A 81 -2.97 10.90 -1.24
N GLY A 82 -2.17 11.84 -1.75
CA GLY A 82 -0.82 11.54 -2.23
C GLY A 82 0.08 10.95 -1.15
N GLN A 83 -0.01 11.46 0.08
CA GLN A 83 0.76 10.95 1.21
C GLN A 83 0.31 9.54 1.62
N SER A 84 -1.00 9.29 1.63
CA SER A 84 -1.54 7.95 1.87
C SER A 84 -1.06 6.95 0.81
N ILE A 85 -1.03 7.35 -0.46
CA ILE A 85 -0.50 6.56 -1.58
C ILE A 85 0.98 6.26 -1.42
N LEU A 86 1.82 7.26 -1.13
CA LEU A 86 3.26 7.04 -0.92
C LEU A 86 3.51 6.07 0.24
N CYS A 87 2.77 6.20 1.34
CA CYS A 87 2.88 5.27 2.46
C CYS A 87 2.46 3.84 2.08
N GLY A 88 1.34 3.68 1.36
CA GLY A 88 0.89 2.38 0.86
C GLY A 88 1.89 1.74 -0.11
N MET A 89 2.42 2.52 -1.06
CA MET A 89 3.45 2.06 -1.99
C MET A 89 4.73 1.65 -1.27
N LYS A 90 5.20 2.46 -0.29
CA LYS A 90 6.38 2.14 0.51
C LYS A 90 6.24 0.79 1.22
N GLU A 91 5.13 0.57 1.92
CA GLU A 91 4.90 -0.69 2.63
C GLU A 91 4.84 -1.89 1.68
N GLN A 92 4.09 -1.78 0.57
CA GLN A 92 3.90 -2.91 -0.36
C GLN A 92 5.16 -3.24 -1.14
N ILE A 93 5.88 -2.23 -1.63
CA ILE A 93 7.13 -2.42 -2.38
C ILE A 93 8.20 -2.99 -1.44
N HIS A 94 8.32 -2.46 -0.22
CA HIS A 94 9.35 -2.92 0.73
C HIS A 94 9.05 -4.29 1.35
N ALA A 95 7.81 -4.78 1.24
CA ALA A 95 7.47 -6.15 1.60
C ALA A 95 8.12 -7.19 0.65
N LEU A 96 8.54 -6.78 -0.55
CA LEU A 96 9.30 -7.63 -1.47
C LEU A 96 10.80 -7.57 -1.14
N PRO A 97 11.47 -8.70 -0.83
CA PRO A 97 12.89 -8.68 -0.49
C PRO A 97 13.80 -8.05 -1.56
N ALA A 98 13.47 -8.22 -2.85
CA ALA A 98 14.22 -7.63 -3.97
C ALA A 98 14.12 -6.09 -4.04
N TYR A 99 13.11 -5.49 -3.39
CA TYR A 99 12.79 -4.07 -3.46
C TYR A 99 12.72 -3.42 -2.08
N ALA A 100 13.27 -4.06 -1.04
CA ALA A 100 13.28 -3.56 0.34
C ALA A 100 13.90 -2.15 0.47
N ASP A 101 14.87 -1.83 -0.39
CA ASP A 101 15.55 -0.53 -0.43
C ASP A 101 15.11 0.36 -1.61
N TYR A 102 14.00 0.01 -2.29
CA TYR A 102 13.50 0.82 -3.40
C TYR A 102 13.06 2.20 -2.90
N HIS A 103 13.48 3.27 -3.58
CA HIS A 103 13.19 4.62 -3.11
C HIS A 103 11.73 4.98 -3.36
N VAL A 104 11.02 5.39 -2.30
CA VAL A 104 9.69 5.98 -2.34
C VAL A 104 9.76 7.28 -1.56
N ASP A 105 9.36 8.40 -2.16
CA ASP A 105 9.33 9.70 -1.49
C ASP A 105 8.47 9.64 -0.20
N ASP A 106 8.89 10.33 0.85
CA ASP A 106 8.14 10.37 2.12
C ASP A 106 6.94 11.33 2.08
N THR A 107 6.96 12.30 1.15
CA THR A 107 5.96 13.36 1.02
C THR A 107 5.64 13.64 -0.45
N PRO A 108 4.38 13.97 -0.79
CA PRO A 108 4.04 14.46 -2.11
C PRO A 108 4.80 15.73 -2.48
N ARG A 109 5.02 15.91 -3.77
CA ARG A 109 5.59 17.12 -4.37
C ARG A 109 4.46 18.01 -4.86
N GLU A 110 4.57 19.31 -4.62
CA GLU A 110 3.62 20.29 -5.12
C GLU A 110 4.15 20.93 -6.41
N SER A 111 3.30 20.99 -7.44
CA SER A 111 3.61 21.70 -8.68
C SER A 111 2.36 22.21 -9.40
N ASN A 112 2.47 23.40 -9.99
CA ASN A 112 1.44 23.97 -10.88
C ASN A 112 1.60 23.57 -12.35
N LEU A 113 2.60 22.73 -12.68
CA LEU A 113 2.97 22.43 -14.07
C LEU A 113 2.25 21.22 -14.68
N TYR A 114 1.51 20.45 -13.86
CA TYR A 114 0.86 19.21 -14.30
C TYR A 114 -0.64 19.44 -14.51
N GLY A 115 -1.06 19.47 -15.78
CA GLY A 115 -2.45 19.75 -16.15
C GLY A 115 -3.43 18.68 -15.66
N GLU A 116 -2.98 17.44 -15.43
CA GLU A 116 -3.80 16.38 -14.80
C GLU A 116 -4.24 16.72 -13.37
N ASN A 117 -3.56 17.63 -12.68
CA ASN A 117 -3.93 18.07 -11.34
C ASN A 117 -4.78 19.35 -11.33
N ALA A 118 -5.03 19.97 -12.49
CA ALA A 118 -5.74 21.24 -12.60
C ALA A 118 -7.28 21.11 -12.63
N GLY A 119 -7.97 22.24 -12.46
CA GLY A 119 -9.44 22.35 -12.59
C GLY A 119 -10.22 21.74 -11.42
N PHE A 120 -11.54 21.58 -11.57
CA PHE A 120 -12.47 20.75 -10.76
C PHE A 120 -12.04 20.51 -9.29
N PRO A 121 -12.30 21.46 -8.38
CA PRO A 121 -11.81 21.38 -7.00
C PRO A 121 -12.42 20.22 -6.20
N ASP A 122 -13.60 19.74 -6.57
CA ASP A 122 -14.32 18.69 -5.85
C ASP A 122 -13.74 17.28 -6.12
N ILE A 123 -12.87 17.13 -7.12
CA ILE A 123 -12.21 15.87 -7.47
C ILE A 123 -10.80 15.89 -6.88
N LYS A 124 -10.45 14.90 -6.04
CA LYS A 124 -9.05 14.74 -5.60
C LYS A 124 -8.19 14.26 -6.78
N LYS A 125 -7.01 14.85 -6.96
CA LYS A 125 -6.14 14.51 -8.10
C LYS A 125 -4.71 14.29 -7.68
N VAL A 126 -4.11 13.23 -8.22
CA VAL A 126 -2.69 12.91 -8.04
C VAL A 126 -2.10 12.41 -9.35
N VAL A 127 -0.84 12.76 -9.59
CA VAL A 127 0.02 12.16 -10.61
C VAL A 127 1.05 11.31 -9.89
N ILE A 128 1.07 10.01 -10.17
CA ILE A 128 2.04 9.07 -9.60
C ILE A 128 3.10 8.79 -10.65
N GLU A 129 4.35 9.11 -10.34
CA GLU A 129 5.48 8.62 -11.10
C GLU A 129 5.99 7.36 -10.43
N THR A 130 5.73 6.20 -11.04
CA THR A 130 5.97 4.89 -10.41
C THR A 130 7.46 4.56 -10.31
N GLY A 131 8.27 5.09 -11.22
CA GLY A 131 9.72 4.89 -11.30
C GLY A 131 10.30 5.61 -12.51
N PHE A 132 11.63 5.69 -12.60
CA PHE A 132 12.33 6.33 -13.72
C PHE A 132 12.68 5.33 -14.82
N HIS A 133 11.98 5.35 -15.95
CA HIS A 133 12.31 4.48 -17.08
C HIS A 133 13.65 4.82 -17.75
N SER A 134 14.23 6.00 -17.47
CA SER A 134 15.59 6.37 -17.88
C SER A 134 16.69 5.81 -16.97
N ASN A 135 16.33 5.26 -15.80
CA ASN A 135 17.26 4.60 -14.88
C ASN A 135 17.18 3.08 -15.06
N ALA A 136 18.33 2.41 -15.21
CA ALA A 136 18.35 0.99 -15.54
C ALA A 136 17.71 0.08 -14.48
N ALA A 137 17.86 0.40 -13.18
CA ALA A 137 17.30 -0.40 -12.10
C ALA A 137 15.78 -0.23 -12.01
N ASP A 138 15.30 1.01 -12.11
CA ASP A 138 13.87 1.30 -12.14
C ASP A 138 13.19 0.78 -13.41
N ALA A 139 13.84 0.88 -14.58
CA ALA A 139 13.33 0.31 -15.82
C ALA A 139 13.15 -1.20 -15.73
N ALA A 140 14.09 -1.91 -15.06
CA ALA A 140 13.95 -3.34 -14.80
C ALA A 140 12.79 -3.63 -13.82
N ALA A 141 12.67 -2.84 -12.74
CA ALA A 141 11.55 -2.96 -11.79
C ALA A 141 10.18 -2.72 -12.47
N LEU A 142 10.09 -1.72 -13.34
CA LEU A 142 8.88 -1.40 -14.12
C LEU A 142 8.49 -2.49 -15.14
N GLN A 143 9.35 -3.50 -15.35
CA GLN A 143 9.08 -4.68 -16.16
C GLN A 143 8.82 -5.94 -15.32
N ASP A 144 9.11 -5.92 -14.02
CA ASP A 144 8.90 -7.04 -13.11
C ASP A 144 7.43 -7.08 -12.64
N PRO A 145 6.67 -8.14 -12.97
CA PRO A 145 5.29 -8.31 -12.51
C PRO A 145 5.13 -8.24 -10.98
N ALA A 146 6.14 -8.69 -10.20
CA ALA A 146 6.08 -8.62 -8.75
C ALA A 146 6.13 -7.17 -8.25
N PHE A 147 7.04 -6.37 -8.79
CA PHE A 147 7.13 -4.94 -8.48
C PHE A 147 5.85 -4.19 -8.91
N ILE A 148 5.38 -4.41 -10.14
CA ILE A 148 4.16 -3.77 -10.66
C ILE A 148 2.97 -4.11 -9.75
N THR A 149 2.83 -5.37 -9.35
CA THR A 149 1.76 -5.82 -8.44
C THR A 149 1.85 -5.12 -7.08
N ALA A 150 3.04 -5.08 -6.48
CA ALA A 150 3.24 -4.41 -5.20
C ALA A 150 2.98 -2.90 -5.28
N ALA A 151 3.51 -2.23 -6.30
CA ALA A 151 3.28 -0.80 -6.53
C ALA A 151 1.78 -0.49 -6.66
N MET A 152 1.04 -1.26 -7.48
CA MET A 152 -0.40 -1.01 -7.69
C MET A 152 -1.26 -1.39 -6.49
N LYS A 153 -0.91 -2.45 -5.74
CA LYS A 153 -1.51 -2.71 -4.42
C LYS A 153 -1.27 -1.55 -3.46
N GLY A 154 -0.09 -0.94 -3.51
CA GLY A 154 0.26 0.23 -2.72
C GLY A 154 -0.61 1.44 -3.04
N VAL A 155 -0.85 1.70 -4.33
CA VAL A 155 -1.78 2.75 -4.79
C VAL A 155 -3.21 2.47 -4.30
N GLU A 156 -3.70 1.23 -4.46
CA GLU A 156 -5.04 0.84 -3.97
C GLU A 156 -5.16 1.00 -2.46
N LYS A 157 -4.18 0.49 -1.69
CA LYS A 157 -4.14 0.63 -0.23
C LYS A 157 -4.17 2.09 0.19
N GLY A 158 -3.34 2.94 -0.42
CA GLY A 158 -3.31 4.37 -0.10
C GLY A 158 -4.64 5.06 -0.39
N TYR A 159 -5.25 4.79 -1.55
CA TYR A 159 -6.58 5.33 -1.87
C TYR A 159 -7.66 4.86 -0.89
N ARG A 160 -7.71 3.55 -0.59
CA ARG A 160 -8.67 2.99 0.36
C ARG A 160 -8.54 3.60 1.75
N LEU A 161 -7.31 3.75 2.26
CA LEU A 161 -7.06 4.37 3.56
C LEU A 161 -7.47 5.85 3.60
N ASP A 162 -7.17 6.62 2.55
CA ASP A 162 -7.61 8.02 2.44
C ASP A 162 -9.14 8.14 2.39
N ARG A 163 -9.79 7.32 1.57
CA ARG A 163 -11.26 7.27 1.46
C ARG A 163 -11.93 6.94 2.79
N ASP A 164 -11.36 6.00 3.53
CA ASP A 164 -11.91 5.52 4.79
C ASP A 164 -11.50 6.41 5.99
N GLY A 165 -10.71 7.47 5.77
CA GLY A 165 -10.25 8.39 6.82
C GLY A 165 -9.24 7.76 7.79
N ILE A 166 -8.50 6.75 7.32
CA ILE A 166 -7.55 5.97 8.13
C ILE A 166 -6.13 6.45 7.83
N THR A 167 -5.39 6.82 8.87
CA THR A 167 -3.96 7.14 8.74
C THR A 167 -3.16 5.90 8.33
N CYS A 168 -2.33 6.04 7.29
CA CYS A 168 -1.42 4.98 6.89
C CYS A 168 -0.29 4.82 7.90
N GLU A 169 -0.17 3.61 8.44
CA GLU A 169 0.82 3.19 9.43
C GLU A 169 1.33 1.81 9.03
N PRO A 170 2.64 1.51 9.17
CA PRO A 170 3.19 0.21 8.80
C PRO A 170 2.51 -0.93 9.57
N PHE A 171 2.11 -1.98 8.86
CA PHE A 171 1.57 -3.18 9.48
C PHE A 171 2.65 -3.88 10.33
N LYS A 172 2.44 -3.90 11.65
CA LYS A 172 3.40 -4.49 12.60
C LYS A 172 2.72 -5.14 13.79
N ILE A 173 3.24 -6.28 14.26
CA ILE A 173 2.94 -6.80 15.60
C ILE A 173 3.68 -5.93 16.62
N LYS A 174 2.94 -5.18 17.44
CA LYS A 174 3.52 -4.34 18.50
C LYS A 174 3.93 -5.18 19.70
N SER A 175 3.08 -6.10 20.11
CA SER A 175 3.34 -6.97 21.25
C SER A 175 2.47 -8.21 21.26
N ILE A 176 3.03 -9.25 21.86
CA ILE A 176 2.33 -10.44 22.33
C ILE A 176 2.85 -10.68 23.75
N SER A 177 1.96 -10.75 24.73
CA SER A 177 2.36 -10.93 26.13
C SER A 177 3.04 -12.28 26.33
N ASN A 178 4.11 -12.31 27.14
CA ASN A 178 4.59 -13.57 27.69
C ASN A 178 3.53 -14.08 28.68
N VAL A 179 3.08 -15.31 28.49
CA VAL A 179 1.92 -15.86 29.22
C VAL A 179 2.29 -17.14 29.94
N THR A 180 1.65 -17.36 31.08
CA THR A 180 1.71 -18.63 31.81
C THR A 180 0.33 -19.24 31.86
N PHE A 181 0.21 -20.51 31.44
CA PHE A 181 -1.03 -21.27 31.46
C PHE A 181 -0.87 -22.53 32.30
N THR A 182 -1.97 -22.99 32.89
CA THR A 182 -1.99 -24.27 33.61
C THR A 182 -2.32 -25.40 32.65
N TYR A 183 -1.64 -26.54 32.79
CA TYR A 183 -1.96 -27.74 32.04
C TYR A 183 -3.43 -28.14 32.17
N GLY A 184 -4.03 -28.60 31.07
CA GLY A 184 -5.41 -29.08 31.06
C GLY A 184 -6.48 -27.98 31.01
N SER A 185 -6.11 -26.70 30.94
CA SER A 185 -7.07 -25.58 30.90
C SER A 185 -7.75 -25.37 29.53
N GLY A 186 -7.62 -26.30 28.59
CA GLY A 186 -8.13 -26.16 27.22
C GLY A 186 -7.37 -25.10 26.39
N VAL A 187 -8.02 -24.58 25.35
CA VAL A 187 -7.46 -23.55 24.46
C VAL A 187 -7.45 -22.20 25.15
N GLN A 188 -6.27 -21.60 25.26
CA GLN A 188 -6.06 -20.28 25.82
C GLN A 188 -5.82 -19.27 24.70
N LYS A 189 -6.44 -18.09 24.81
CA LYS A 189 -6.33 -17.02 23.80
C LYS A 189 -5.58 -15.82 24.37
N THR A 190 -4.46 -15.46 23.73
CA THR A 190 -3.68 -14.27 24.08
C THR A 190 -3.86 -13.21 23.00
N PRO A 191 -4.27 -11.97 23.32
CA PRO A 191 -4.38 -10.91 22.32
C PRO A 191 -3.05 -10.63 21.60
N ILE A 192 -3.12 -10.38 20.29
CA ILE A 192 -2.00 -9.89 19.49
C ILE A 192 -2.23 -8.40 19.23
N ALA A 193 -1.41 -7.55 19.84
CA ALA A 193 -1.51 -6.11 19.60
C ALA A 193 -0.78 -5.76 18.30
N ILE A 194 -1.48 -5.08 17.38
CA ILE A 194 -0.93 -4.66 16.08
C ILE A 194 -0.94 -3.13 15.91
N GLN A 195 -0.14 -2.67 14.97
CA GLN A 195 -0.13 -1.32 14.38
C GLN A 195 -0.45 -1.45 12.89
N GLY A 196 -0.99 -0.38 12.31
CA GLY A 196 -1.38 -0.35 10.91
C GLY A 196 -2.75 -0.97 10.65
N SER A 197 -3.12 -0.96 9.38
CA SER A 197 -4.43 -1.44 8.90
C SER A 197 -4.20 -2.60 7.92
N PRO A 198 -3.99 -3.83 8.42
CA PRO A 198 -3.79 -4.98 7.56
C PRO A 198 -5.05 -5.30 6.77
N ARG A 199 -4.88 -5.91 5.60
CA ARG A 199 -6.00 -6.46 4.86
C ARG A 199 -6.31 -7.88 5.32
N PHE A 200 -7.55 -8.12 5.72
CA PHE A 200 -8.01 -9.46 6.06
C PHE A 200 -8.39 -10.26 4.79
N PRO A 201 -8.26 -11.60 4.81
CA PRO A 201 -7.82 -12.41 5.93
C PRO A 201 -6.32 -12.29 6.22
N VAL A 202 -5.96 -12.35 7.50
CA VAL A 202 -4.56 -12.41 7.96
C VAL A 202 -4.23 -13.86 8.31
N VAL A 203 -3.11 -14.37 7.81
CA VAL A 203 -2.57 -15.68 8.18
C VAL A 203 -1.64 -15.50 9.39
N TYR A 204 -1.98 -16.14 10.51
CA TYR A 204 -1.11 -16.27 11.66
C TYR A 204 -0.33 -17.59 11.56
N LYS A 205 0.98 -17.53 11.77
CA LYS A 205 1.88 -18.69 11.90
C LYS A 205 2.69 -18.57 13.18
N SER A 206 2.81 -19.64 13.95
CA SER A 206 3.76 -19.74 15.07
C SER A 206 4.84 -20.77 14.78
N GLU A 207 6.09 -20.35 14.89
CA GLU A 207 7.28 -21.20 14.78
C GLU A 207 7.86 -21.44 16.17
N VAL A 208 8.27 -22.68 16.44
CA VAL A 208 8.90 -23.04 17.72
C VAL A 208 10.41 -22.76 17.61
N LEU A 209 10.89 -21.78 18.38
CA LEU A 209 12.31 -21.45 18.44
C LEU A 209 13.06 -22.30 19.46
N SER A 210 12.43 -22.59 20.59
CA SER A 210 12.95 -23.51 21.60
C SER A 210 11.83 -24.08 22.45
N CYS A 211 11.90 -25.37 22.77
CA CYS A 211 10.92 -26.04 23.61
C CYS A 211 11.61 -27.14 24.42
N GLY A 212 11.33 -27.21 25.73
CA GLY A 212 11.85 -28.25 26.62
C GLY A 212 11.14 -29.62 26.52
N GLY A 213 10.38 -29.86 25.46
CA GLY A 213 9.51 -31.01 25.28
C GLY A 213 8.87 -31.02 23.90
N THR A 214 7.68 -31.60 23.76
CA THR A 214 6.96 -31.61 22.48
C THR A 214 6.17 -30.32 22.29
N CYS A 215 6.58 -29.51 21.31
CA CYS A 215 5.87 -28.33 20.86
C CYS A 215 5.67 -28.41 19.35
N ASN A 216 4.47 -28.05 18.89
CA ASN A 216 4.15 -28.04 17.47
C ASN A 216 3.97 -26.61 16.98
N PRO A 217 4.40 -26.29 15.74
CA PRO A 217 4.00 -25.05 15.10
C PRO A 217 2.48 -25.04 14.86
N TYR A 218 1.92 -23.86 14.64
CA TYR A 218 0.50 -23.68 14.41
C TYR A 218 0.27 -22.61 13.36
N THR A 219 -0.76 -22.81 12.54
CA THR A 219 -1.18 -21.84 11.53
C THR A 219 -2.69 -21.68 11.59
N LYS A 220 -3.17 -20.44 11.51
CA LYS A 220 -4.61 -20.16 11.34
C LYS A 220 -4.84 -18.97 10.42
N SER A 221 -6.01 -18.96 9.80
CA SER A 221 -6.54 -17.78 9.11
C SER A 221 -7.43 -16.98 10.06
N ILE A 222 -7.25 -15.67 10.07
CA ILE A 222 -7.99 -14.70 10.86
C ILE A 222 -8.81 -13.86 9.88
N THR A 223 -10.13 -13.88 9.98
CA THR A 223 -11.05 -13.23 9.02
C THR A 223 -11.26 -11.75 9.30
N ASP A 224 -11.05 -11.31 10.53
CA ASP A 224 -11.25 -9.94 10.98
C ASP A 224 -10.49 -9.68 12.29
N ALA A 225 -10.50 -8.42 12.73
CA ALA A 225 -9.73 -7.96 13.88
C ALA A 225 -10.09 -8.66 15.20
N SER A 226 -11.31 -9.20 15.36
CA SER A 226 -11.71 -9.89 16.59
C SER A 226 -10.97 -11.23 16.79
N GLY A 227 -10.43 -11.79 15.71
CA GLY A 227 -9.67 -13.04 15.73
C GLY A 227 -8.15 -12.87 15.94
N LEU A 228 -7.66 -11.65 16.20
CA LEU A 228 -6.25 -11.34 16.46
C LEU A 228 -5.79 -11.84 17.84
N THR A 229 -5.77 -13.16 17.99
CA THR A 229 -5.29 -13.87 19.17
C THR A 229 -4.26 -14.92 18.78
N MET A 230 -3.27 -15.16 19.63
CA MET A 230 -2.58 -16.43 19.66
C MET A 230 -3.45 -17.42 20.42
N ASP A 231 -3.74 -18.56 19.80
CA ASP A 231 -4.41 -19.67 20.45
C ASP A 231 -3.36 -20.71 20.83
N PHE A 232 -3.34 -21.13 22.09
CA PHE A 232 -2.33 -22.05 22.62
C PHE A 232 -2.95 -23.05 23.60
N THR A 233 -2.50 -24.30 23.58
CA THR A 233 -2.98 -25.34 24.48
C THR A 233 -1.82 -25.98 25.23
N CYS A 234 -1.88 -25.95 26.56
CA CYS A 234 -1.01 -26.75 27.42
C CYS A 234 -1.69 -28.10 27.68
N ALA A 235 -1.36 -29.12 26.88
CA ALA A 235 -1.96 -30.46 26.95
C ALA A 235 -1.80 -31.10 28.34
N ALA A 236 -2.86 -31.71 28.88
CA ALA A 236 -2.83 -32.36 30.18
C ALA A 236 -1.82 -33.51 30.26
N GLY A 237 -1.38 -33.86 31.47
CA GLY A 237 -0.55 -35.04 31.73
C GLY A 237 0.96 -34.79 31.85
N SER A 238 1.41 -33.53 31.80
CA SER A 238 2.80 -33.18 32.12
C SER A 238 2.98 -32.92 33.62
N THR A 239 4.09 -33.41 34.19
CA THR A 239 4.48 -33.17 35.59
C THR A 239 5.57 -32.10 35.72
N THR A 240 6.10 -31.61 34.60
CA THR A 240 7.18 -30.61 34.53
C THR A 240 6.65 -29.30 33.99
N THR A 241 7.20 -28.18 34.47
CA THR A 241 6.94 -26.87 33.86
C THR A 241 7.71 -26.78 32.54
N LEU A 242 7.01 -26.45 31.46
CA LEU A 242 7.59 -26.29 30.13
C LEU A 242 7.63 -24.81 29.78
N SER A 243 8.77 -24.34 29.29
CA SER A 243 8.88 -23.02 28.66
C SER A 243 9.12 -23.18 27.17
N VAL A 244 8.38 -22.40 26.38
CA VAL A 244 8.40 -22.40 24.92
C VAL A 244 8.71 -20.99 24.45
N LYS A 245 9.71 -20.84 23.58
CA LYS A 245 9.93 -19.61 22.84
C LYS A 245 9.34 -19.77 21.45
N LEU A 246 8.52 -18.81 21.05
CA LEU A 246 7.80 -18.81 19.79
C LEU A 246 8.15 -17.56 18.98
N ARG A 247 8.21 -17.72 17.66
CA ARG A 247 8.09 -16.60 16.71
C ARG A 247 6.72 -16.63 16.11
N SER A 248 5.93 -15.59 16.34
CA SER A 248 4.63 -15.40 15.71
C SER A 248 4.77 -14.50 14.50
N THR A 249 4.24 -14.91 13.37
CA THR A 249 4.23 -14.15 12.12
C THR A 249 2.78 -13.93 11.68
N LEU A 250 2.44 -12.70 11.37
CA LEU A 250 1.22 -12.35 10.66
C LEU A 250 1.55 -12.00 9.22
N THR A 251 0.80 -12.54 8.27
CA THR A 251 0.83 -12.18 6.85
C THR A 251 -0.56 -11.72 6.43
N ASP A 252 -0.70 -10.48 5.99
CA ASP A 252 -1.99 -9.97 5.55
C ASP A 252 -2.33 -10.38 4.10
N ALA A 253 -3.55 -10.11 3.66
CA ALA A 253 -4.00 -10.45 2.31
C ALA A 253 -3.26 -9.67 1.22
N ASP A 254 -2.65 -8.54 1.55
CA ASP A 254 -1.79 -7.78 0.64
C ASP A 254 -0.37 -8.39 0.53
N GLN A 255 -0.04 -9.38 1.38
CA GLN A 255 1.24 -10.10 1.51
C GLN A 255 2.30 -9.38 2.37
N VAL A 256 1.89 -8.40 3.17
CA VAL A 256 2.78 -7.73 4.13
C VAL A 256 2.94 -8.64 5.35
N THR A 257 4.19 -8.80 5.80
CA THR A 257 4.51 -9.69 6.92
C THR A 257 5.04 -8.92 8.12
N SER A 258 4.68 -9.39 9.31
CA SER A 258 5.26 -8.90 10.57
C SER A 258 5.50 -10.07 11.51
N SER A 259 6.65 -10.07 12.20
CA SER A 259 7.02 -11.13 13.14
C SER A 259 7.35 -10.58 14.54
N TYR A 260 7.05 -11.36 15.57
CA TYR A 260 7.29 -11.04 16.96
C TYR A 260 7.66 -12.29 17.76
N GLU A 261 8.72 -12.20 18.57
CA GLU A 261 9.13 -13.30 19.45
C GLU A 261 8.55 -13.09 20.85
N HIS A 262 8.02 -14.17 21.43
CA HIS A 262 7.46 -14.17 22.78
C HIS A 262 7.61 -15.56 23.41
N SER A 263 7.19 -15.70 24.67
CA SER A 263 7.30 -16.95 25.42
C SER A 263 5.99 -17.38 26.07
N VAL A 264 5.76 -18.69 26.06
CA VAL A 264 4.66 -19.34 26.77
C VAL A 264 5.23 -20.31 27.79
N THR A 265 4.72 -20.26 29.02
CA THR A 265 5.04 -21.22 30.07
C THR A 265 3.82 -22.06 30.40
N CYS A 266 3.92 -23.38 30.28
CA CYS A 266 2.93 -24.32 30.78
C CYS A 266 3.32 -24.78 32.18
N LYS A 267 2.51 -24.44 33.17
CA LYS A 267 2.73 -24.76 34.58
C LYS A 267 1.89 -25.97 34.99
N LYS A 268 2.50 -26.83 35.83
CA LYS A 268 1.81 -27.89 36.58
C LYS A 268 0.83 -27.34 37.60
#